data_AF-A0A3N9N0N7-F1
#
_entry.id   AF-A0A3N9N0N7-F1
#
_cell.length_a   1.000
_cell.length_b   1.000
_cell.length_c   1.000
_cell.angle_alpha   90.00
_cell.angle_beta   90.00
_cell.angle_gamma   90.00
#
_symmetry.space_group_name_H-M   'P 1'
#
loop_
_entity.id
_entity.type
_entity.pdbx_description
1 polymer ?
#
loop_
_entity_poly.entity_id
_entity_poly.type
_entity_poly.pdbx_seq_one_letter_code
_entity_poly.pdbx_strand_id
1 'polypeptide(L)' 'MQIYRSETIISKDGSLSIKGLPFRSGDKVEVIVRPQYRKQKLNGRYPLRGKPITYIEPFESVAEDDWEALK' A
#
# COMPACT_ATOMS: atom_id res chain seq x y z
N MET A 1 21.72 10.30 -10.18
CA MET A 1 21.91 9.28 -9.11
C MET A 1 20.93 8.15 -9.40
N GLN A 2 21.42 6.94 -9.65
CA GLN A 2 20.57 5.80 -10.02
C GLN A 2 20.35 4.93 -8.77
N ILE A 3 19.09 4.77 -8.37
CA ILE A 3 18.72 4.03 -7.16
C ILE A 3 18.24 2.65 -7.58
N TYR A 4 18.95 1.61 -7.14
CA TYR A 4 18.50 0.23 -7.28
C TYR A 4 17.73 -0.17 -6.02
N ARG A 5 16.45 -0.50 -6.17
CA ARG A 5 15.59 -0.91 -5.05
C ARG A 5 15.34 -2.41 -5.09
N SER A 6 15.72 -3.10 -4.02
CA SER A 6 15.35 -4.48 -3.76
C SER A 6 14.50 -4.55 -2.49
N GLU A 7 13.42 -5.32 -2.51
CA GLU A 7 12.63 -5.64 -1.30
C GLU A 7 13.04 -7.03 -0.81
N THR A 8 13.36 -7.14 0.48
CA THR A 8 13.69 -8.42 1.11
C THR A 8 13.26 -8.39 2.57
N ILE A 9 13.05 -9.58 3.14
CA ILE A 9 12.65 -9.76 4.53
C ILE A 9 13.90 -10.06 5.35
N ILE A 10 13.98 -9.47 6.55
CA ILE A 10 15.06 -9.76 7.51
C ILE A 10 14.90 -11.22 7.97
N SER A 11 15.98 -11.98 7.91
CA SER A 11 16.03 -13.37 8.35
C SER A 11 15.84 -13.48 9.88
N LYS A 12 15.51 -14.68 10.38
CA LYS A 12 15.23 -14.87 11.83
C LYS A 12 16.41 -14.51 12.74
N ASP A 13 17.62 -14.64 12.24
CA ASP A 13 18.89 -14.30 12.88
C ASP A 13 19.22 -12.79 12.80
N GLY A 14 18.35 -11.98 12.22
CA GLY A 14 18.55 -10.53 12.09
C GLY A 14 19.44 -10.13 10.91
N SER A 15 19.86 -11.08 10.07
CA SER A 15 20.67 -10.81 8.88
C SER A 15 19.84 -10.43 7.65
N LEU A 16 20.44 -9.64 6.76
CA LEU A 16 19.87 -9.23 5.48
C LEU A 16 20.81 -9.68 4.35
N SER A 17 20.33 -10.55 3.46
CA SER A 17 21.07 -10.95 2.26
C SER A 17 20.43 -10.34 1.02
N ILE A 18 21.17 -9.50 0.30
CA ILE A 18 20.75 -8.91 -0.98
C ILE A 18 21.55 -9.60 -2.09
N LYS A 19 20.86 -10.23 -3.04
CA LYS A 19 21.48 -10.98 -4.15
C LYS A 19 21.18 -10.32 -5.49
N GLY A 20 22.08 -10.49 -6.46
CA GLY A 20 21.87 -10.04 -7.85
C GLY A 20 21.93 -8.53 -8.03
N LEU A 21 22.72 -7.82 -7.22
CA LEU A 21 22.94 -6.40 -7.44
C LEU A 21 23.74 -6.17 -8.75
N PRO A 22 23.38 -5.16 -9.56
CA PRO A 22 24.05 -4.87 -10.83
C PRO A 22 25.36 -4.07 -10.63
N PHE A 23 26.14 -4.41 -9.59
CA PHE A 23 27.41 -3.76 -9.25
C PHE A 23 28.57 -4.74 -9.46
N ARG A 24 29.74 -4.19 -9.75
CA ARG A 24 30.97 -4.98 -9.95
C ARG A 24 31.74 -5.09 -8.63
N SER A 25 32.63 -6.07 -8.57
CA SER A 25 33.57 -6.21 -7.45
C SER A 25 34.42 -4.94 -7.32
N GLY A 26 34.45 -4.37 -6.11
CA GLY A 26 35.20 -3.14 -5.82
C GLY A 26 34.37 -1.86 -5.88
N ASP A 27 33.12 -1.91 -6.37
CA ASP A 27 32.24 -0.75 -6.37
C ASP A 27 31.86 -0.36 -4.93
N LYS A 28 32.01 0.94 -4.62
CA LYS A 28 31.55 1.49 -3.34
C LYS A 28 30.04 1.76 -3.43
N VAL A 29 29.27 1.08 -2.59
CA VAL A 29 27.81 1.20 -2.55
C VAL A 29 27.33 1.68 -1.19
N GLU A 30 26.21 2.40 -1.18
CA GLU A 30 25.50 2.81 0.03
C GLU A 30 24.23 1.97 0.18
N VAL A 31 23.97 1.46 1.38
CA VAL A 31 22.78 0.65 1.70
C VAL A 31 21.93 1.40 2.71
N ILE A 32 20.67 1.65 2.37
CA ILE A 32 19.70 2.33 3.24
C ILE A 32 18.61 1.34 3.61
N VAL A 33 18.49 1.01 4.89
CA VAL A 33 17.44 0.12 5.42
C VAL A 33 16.34 0.97 6.05
N ARG A 34 15.09 0.77 5.63
CA ARG A 34 13.92 1.45 6.19
C ARG A 34 12.83 0.44 6.52
N PRO A 35 12.09 0.61 7.63
CA PRO A 35 10.93 -0.22 7.91
C PRO A 35 9.91 -0.07 6.78
N GLN A 36 9.56 -1.19 6.14
CA GLN A 36 8.47 -1.24 5.19
C GLN A 36 7.19 -1.52 5.96
N TYR A 37 6.48 -0.46 6.34
CA TYR A 37 5.10 -0.61 6.75
C TYR A 37 4.34 -1.21 5.58
N ARG A 38 3.70 -2.38 5.78
CA ARG A 38 2.70 -2.85 4.82
C ARG A 38 1.78 -1.65 4.61
N LYS A 39 1.74 -1.11 3.38
CA LYS A 39 0.58 -0.35 2.95
C LYS A 39 -0.55 -1.32 3.23
N GLN A 40 -1.35 -1.06 4.26
CA GLN A 40 -2.60 -1.79 4.42
C GLN A 40 -3.22 -1.70 3.04
N LYS A 41 -3.42 -2.85 2.38
CA LYS A 41 -4.34 -2.87 1.26
C LYS A 41 -5.57 -2.24 1.88
N LEU A 42 -5.93 -1.04 1.45
CA LEU A 42 -7.16 -0.41 1.89
C LEU A 42 -8.28 -1.20 1.21
N ASN A 43 -8.44 -2.45 1.63
CA ASN A 43 -9.60 -3.26 1.36
C ASN A 43 -10.74 -2.45 1.98
N GLY A 44 -11.54 -1.82 1.13
CA GLY A 44 -12.62 -0.95 1.56
C GLY A 44 -12.39 0.56 1.45
N ARG A 45 -11.29 1.07 0.84
CA ARG A 45 -11.20 2.54 0.62
C ARG A 45 -12.32 3.07 -0.27
N TYR A 46 -12.78 2.24 -1.19
CA TYR A 46 -13.84 2.56 -2.15
C TYR A 46 -14.75 1.34 -2.32
N PRO A 47 -15.66 1.08 -1.37
CA PRO A 47 -16.52 -0.12 -1.39
C PRO A 47 -17.47 -0.17 -2.60
N LEU A 48 -17.69 0.98 -3.24
CA LEU A 48 -18.54 1.14 -4.41
C LEU A 48 -17.77 1.14 -5.74
N ARG A 49 -16.43 1.08 -5.72
CA ARG A 49 -15.63 1.12 -6.96
C ARG A 49 -15.91 -0.11 -7.83
N GLY A 50 -16.31 0.12 -9.07
CA GLY A 50 -16.60 -0.95 -10.05
C GLY A 50 -17.98 -1.58 -9.91
N LYS A 51 -18.82 -1.09 -8.99
CA LYS A 51 -20.21 -1.50 -8.87
C LYS A 51 -21.09 -0.50 -9.64
N PRO A 52 -21.96 -0.95 -10.56
CA PRO A 52 -22.98 -0.08 -11.13
C PRO A 52 -23.94 0.37 -10.03
N ILE A 53 -24.23 1.67 -9.97
CA ILE A 53 -25.16 2.27 -9.00
C ILE A 53 -26.32 2.85 -9.80
N THR A 54 -27.54 2.50 -9.41
CA THR A 54 -28.77 3.04 -9.97
C THR A 54 -29.45 3.89 -8.90
N TYR A 55 -29.76 5.14 -9.23
CA TYR A 55 -30.59 5.99 -8.40
C TYR A 55 -32.05 5.68 -8.75
N ILE A 56 -32.79 5.10 -7.81
CA ILE A 56 -34.20 4.76 -8.00
C ILE A 56 -35.02 6.05 -8.01
N GLU A 57 -34.71 7.00 -7.12
CA GLU A 57 -35.41 8.28 -6.95
C GLU A 57 -34.38 9.40 -6.65
N PRO A 58 -33.74 10.01 -7.67
CA PRO A 58 -32.59 10.88 -7.49
C PRO A 58 -32.91 12.27 -6.88
N PHE A 59 -34.19 12.63 -6.81
CA PHE A 59 -34.65 13.93 -6.30
C PHE A 59 -35.39 13.84 -4.97
N GLU A 60 -35.63 12.63 -4.47
CA GLU A 60 -36.20 12.44 -3.14
C GLU A 60 -35.16 12.82 -2.06
N SER A 61 -35.66 13.16 -0.88
CA SER A 61 -34.77 13.48 0.23
C SER A 61 -33.89 12.27 0.58
N VAL A 62 -32.72 12.53 1.15
CA VAL A 62 -31.86 11.47 1.67
C VAL A 62 -32.57 10.75 2.82
N ALA A 63 -32.30 9.46 3.03
CA ALA A 63 -32.80 8.73 4.20
C ALA A 63 -32.08 9.23 5.46
N GLU A 64 -32.53 10.36 6.00
CA GLU A 64 -31.92 11.06 7.15
C GLU A 64 -31.77 10.13 8.37
N ASP A 65 -32.72 9.24 8.59
CA ASP A 65 -32.73 8.28 9.70
C ASP A 65 -31.66 7.17 9.59
N ASP A 66 -31.12 6.94 8.38
CA ASP A 66 -30.13 5.87 8.12
C ASP A 66 -28.68 6.34 8.28
N TRP A 67 -28.46 7.60 8.65
CA TRP A 67 -27.11 8.12 8.86
C TRP A 67 -26.55 7.69 10.22
N GLU A 68 -25.59 6.76 10.20
CA GLU A 68 -24.84 6.33 11.39
C GLU A 68 -24.14 7.47 12.13
N ALA A 69 -23.89 8.63 11.49
CA ALA A 69 -23.31 9.80 12.14
C ALA A 69 -24.27 10.55 13.08
N LEU A 70 -25.57 10.27 13.00
CA LEU A 70 -26.61 10.86 13.84
C LEU A 70 -26.97 9.98 15.06
N LYS A 71 -26.37 8.78 15.17
CA LYS A 71 -26.47 7.89 16.34
C LYS A 71 -25.32 8.14 17.31
#